data_AF-A0A936H2J7-F1
#
_entry.id   AF-A0A936H2J7-F1
#
_cell.length_a   1.000
_cell.length_b   1.000
_cell.length_c   1.000
_cell.angle_alpha   90.00
_cell.angle_beta   90.00
_cell.angle_gamma   90.00
#
_symmetry.space_group_name_H-M   'P 1'
#
loop_
_entity.id
_entity.type
_entity.pdbx_description
1 polymer ?
#
loop_
_entity_poly.entity_id
_entity_poly.type
_entity_poly.pdbx_seq_one_letter_code
_entity_poly.pdbx_strand_id
1 'polypeptide(L)'
;MSEAILFLGRSHLLLVHFPIGMMILALIFQRMGRKPKNAVFRTVIPTTLLISSSIAVLACITGFILIRKGEYPAQALFWHQWLGILVAVLGIVAWRFSGHSPGSWQINVWRNFIAVALFVLLLLTGYLGSTITHGRGYLWEKQATETPLSPEQ
;
A
#
# COMPACT_ATOMS: atom_id res chain seq x y z
N MET A 1 -2.11 20.93 22.99
CA MET A 1 -2.10 19.78 22.05
C MET A 1 -0.99 20.01 21.05
N SER A 2 -0.05 19.09 20.86
CA SER A 2 1.13 19.34 20.01
C SER A 2 0.76 19.26 18.53
N GLU A 3 0.81 20.37 17.81
CA GLU A 3 0.56 20.50 16.36
C GLU A 3 1.32 19.45 15.52
N ALA A 4 2.50 19.03 16.00
CA ALA A 4 3.29 17.96 15.42
C ALA A 4 2.51 16.64 15.22
N ILE A 5 1.58 16.30 16.11
CA ILE A 5 0.82 15.04 16.02
C ILE A 5 -0.24 15.12 14.92
N LEU A 6 -0.90 16.27 14.76
CA LEU A 6 -1.84 16.51 13.67
C LEU A 6 -1.13 16.52 12.32
N PHE A 7 0.07 17.12 12.26
CA PHE A 7 0.93 17.09 11.09
C PHE A 7 1.35 15.66 10.71
N LEU A 8 1.78 14.85 11.69
CA LEU A 8 2.16 13.44 11.48
C LEU A 8 0.98 12.57 11.03
N GLY A 9 -0.23 12.83 11.51
CA GLY A 9 -1.43 12.13 11.05
C GLY A 9 -1.79 12.44 9.59
N ARG A 10 -1.69 13.71 9.19
CA ARG A 10 -1.91 14.11 7.78
C ARG A 10 -0.82 13.60 6.86
N SER A 11 0.43 13.61 7.31
CA SER A 11 1.54 13.09 6.52
C SER A 11 1.53 11.57 6.40
N HIS A 12 0.97 10.83 7.37
CA HIS A 12 0.78 9.38 7.27
C HIS A 12 0.02 8.99 5.99
N LEU A 13 -1.03 9.74 5.63
CA LEU A 13 -1.78 9.50 4.39
C LEU A 13 -0.89 9.62 3.14
N LEU A 14 -0.03 10.64 3.10
CA LEU A 14 0.95 10.85 2.01
C LEU A 14 1.99 9.74 1.99
N LEU A 15 2.50 9.35 3.17
CA LEU A 15 3.49 8.30 3.34
C LEU A 15 2.95 6.91 3.01
N VAL A 16 1.64 6.69 3.03
CA VAL A 16 1.01 5.43 2.61
C VAL A 16 0.73 5.41 1.11
N HIS A 17 0.22 6.51 0.53
CA HIS A 17 -0.11 6.55 -0.91
C HIS A 17 1.13 6.50 -1.81
N PHE A 18 2.24 7.09 -1.37
CA PHE A 18 3.47 7.11 -2.15
C PHE A 18 4.07 5.70 -2.39
N PRO A 19 4.26 4.85 -1.36
CA PRO A 19 4.65 3.45 -1.54
C PRO A 19 3.68 2.66 -2.41
N ILE A 20 2.36 2.82 -2.21
CA ILE A 20 1.35 2.06 -2.97
C ILE A 20 1.51 2.31 -4.47
N GLY A 21 1.55 3.58 -4.88
CA GLY A 21 1.72 3.94 -6.29
C GLY A 21 3.04 3.46 -6.88
N MET A 22 4.15 3.67 -6.16
CA MET A 22 5.47 3.24 -6.63
C MET A 22 5.65 1.72 -6.69
N MET A 23 5.11 0.97 -5.73
CA MET A 23 5.16 -0.49 -5.74
C MET A 23 4.35 -1.03 -6.92
N ILE A 24 3.12 -0.53 -7.16
CA ILE A 24 2.32 -0.91 -8.33
C ILE A 24 3.10 -0.62 -9.63
N LEU A 25 3.74 0.55 -9.73
CA LEU A 25 4.55 0.90 -10.89
C LEU A 25 5.74 -0.06 -11.07
N ALA A 26 6.42 -0.45 -9.99
CA ALA A 26 7.48 -1.44 -10.03
C ALA A 26 6.97 -2.81 -10.52
N LEU A 27 5.76 -3.23 -10.13
CA LEU A 27 5.14 -4.47 -10.61
C LEU A 27 4.83 -4.40 -12.11
N ILE A 28 4.34 -3.26 -12.60
CA ILE A 28 4.10 -3.02 -14.03
C ILE A 28 5.42 -3.11 -14.80
N PHE A 29 6.47 -2.44 -14.32
CA PHE A 29 7.81 -2.49 -14.91
C PHE A 29 8.40 -3.89 -14.89
N GLN A 30 8.16 -4.68 -13.84
CA GLN A 30 8.57 -6.08 -13.79
C GLN A 30 7.89 -6.92 -14.88
N ARG A 31 6.62 -6.63 -15.21
CA ARG A 31 5.91 -7.31 -16.29
C ARG A 31 6.42 -6.89 -17.68
N MET A 32 6.71 -5.60 -17.88
CA MET A 32 7.23 -5.03 -19.13
C MET A 32 8.69 -5.41 -19.39
N GLY A 33 9.50 -5.47 -18.33
CA GLY A 33 10.92 -5.79 -18.33
C GLY A 33 11.26 -7.26 -18.59
N ARG A 34 10.26 -8.13 -18.80
CA ARG A 34 10.47 -9.54 -19.21
C ARG A 34 11.12 -9.66 -20.59
N LYS A 35 11.07 -8.60 -21.41
CA LYS A 35 11.76 -8.56 -22.70
C LYS A 35 13.26 -8.26 -22.48
N PRO A 36 14.18 -9.11 -22.96
CA PRO A 36 15.61 -9.03 -22.65
C PRO A 36 16.32 -7.75 -23.15
N LYS A 37 15.68 -6.97 -24.03
CA LYS A 37 16.27 -5.78 -24.67
C LYS A 37 16.28 -4.52 -23.79
N ASN A 38 15.63 -4.52 -22.62
CA ASN A 38 15.41 -3.30 -21.86
C ASN A 38 16.28 -3.27 -20.59
N ALA A 39 17.57 -2.97 -20.75
CA ALA A 39 18.54 -2.86 -19.65
C ALA A 39 18.12 -1.83 -18.58
N VAL A 40 17.35 -0.81 -18.96
CA VAL A 40 16.82 0.24 -18.06
C VAL A 40 16.02 -0.36 -16.88
N PHE A 41 15.20 -1.39 -17.12
CA PHE A 41 14.39 -1.98 -16.06
C PHE A 41 15.20 -2.73 -15.01
N ARG A 42 16.45 -3.15 -15.33
CA ARG A 42 17.34 -3.78 -14.35
C ARG A 42 17.78 -2.82 -13.25
N THR A 43 17.76 -1.52 -13.51
CA THR A 43 18.08 -0.47 -12.53
C THR A 43 16.81 0.13 -11.95
N VAL A 44 15.81 0.44 -12.79
CA VAL A 44 14.59 1.13 -12.34
C VAL A 44 13.79 0.30 -11.34
N ILE A 45 13.55 -0.99 -11.61
CA ILE A 45 12.74 -1.85 -10.72
C ILE A 45 13.33 -1.92 -9.29
N PRO A 46 14.61 -2.31 -9.08
CA PRO A 46 15.17 -2.36 -7.74
C PRO A 46 15.18 -0.99 -7.06
N THR A 47 15.52 0.09 -7.77
CA THR A 47 15.52 1.44 -7.18
C THR A 47 14.11 1.84 -6.73
N THR A 48 13.09 1.62 -7.55
CA THR A 48 11.69 1.91 -7.19
C THR A 48 11.23 1.09 -5.99
N LEU A 49 11.56 -0.21 -5.95
CA LEU A 49 11.20 -1.08 -4.81
C LEU A 49 11.91 -0.68 -3.52
N LEU A 50 13.18 -0.29 -3.58
CA LEU A 50 13.94 0.16 -2.41
C LEU A 50 13.35 1.44 -1.81
N ILE A 51 13.12 2.45 -2.66
CA ILE A 51 12.56 3.74 -2.23
C ILE A 51 11.17 3.55 -1.62
N SER A 52 10.29 2.85 -2.34
CA SER A 52 8.91 2.60 -1.88
C SER A 52 8.86 1.80 -0.58
N SER A 53 9.67 0.75 -0.44
CA SER A 53 9.72 -0.06 0.79
C SER A 53 10.26 0.74 1.98
N SER A 54 11.26 1.60 1.75
CA SER A 54 11.82 2.47 2.80
C SER A 54 10.76 3.44 3.33
N ILE A 55 9.94 4.00 2.43
CA ILE A 55 8.84 4.90 2.81
C ILE A 55 7.68 4.14 3.44
N ALA A 56 7.41 2.89 3.02
CA ALA A 56 6.43 2.03 3.69
C ALA A 56 6.81 1.74 5.16
N VAL A 57 8.10 1.59 5.46
CA VAL A 57 8.58 1.48 6.85
C VAL A 57 8.29 2.76 7.63
N LEU A 58 8.55 3.94 7.04
CA LEU A 58 8.21 5.23 7.67
C LEU A 58 6.70 5.38 7.88
N ALA A 59 5.89 4.90 6.94
CA ALA A 59 4.43 4.86 7.07
C ALA A 59 4.00 3.99 8.27
N CYS A 60 4.62 2.82 8.47
CA CYS A 60 4.34 1.96 9.61
C CYS A 60 4.67 2.65 10.95
N ILE A 61 5.81 3.34 11.02
CA ILE A 61 6.23 4.08 12.23
C ILE A 61 5.23 5.20 12.56
N THR A 62 4.87 6.01 11.56
CA THR A 62 3.91 7.11 11.75
C THR A 62 2.51 6.61 12.10
N GLY A 63 2.07 5.49 11.50
CA GLY A 63 0.79 4.86 11.83
C GLY A 63 0.72 4.33 13.27
N PHE A 64 1.82 3.77 13.77
CA PHE A 64 1.89 3.31 15.16
C PHE A 64 1.75 4.46 16.18
N ILE A 65 2.29 5.64 15.86
CA ILE A 65 2.13 6.85 16.68
C ILE A 65 0.66 7.32 16.67
N LEU A 66 -0.01 7.23 15.52
CA LEU A 66 -1.38 7.72 15.33
C LEU A 66 -2.43 6.90 16.09
N ILE A 67 -2.19 5.59 16.25
CA ILE A 67 -3.11 4.68 16.95
C ILE A 67 -3.34 5.04 18.40
N ARG A 68 -2.35 5.65 19.06
CA ARG A 68 -2.44 6.04 20.47
C ARG A 68 -3.38 7.23 20.71
N LYS A 69 -4.03 7.75 19.68
CA LYS A 69 -4.78 9.02 19.70
C LYS A 69 -6.24 8.91 19.29
N GLY A 70 -6.66 7.82 18.65
CA GLY A 70 -7.99 7.71 18.06
C GLY A 70 -8.75 6.47 18.50
N GLU A 71 -10.07 6.60 18.57
CA GLU A 71 -11.01 5.48 18.71
C GLU A 71 -11.28 4.90 17.32
N TYR A 72 -10.45 3.95 16.91
CA TYR A 72 -10.60 3.25 15.63
C TYR A 72 -11.28 1.89 15.83
N PRO A 73 -11.97 1.35 14.80
CA PRO A 73 -12.51 -0.01 14.86
C PRO A 73 -11.37 -1.03 15.08
N ALA A 74 -11.29 -1.60 16.28
CA ALA A 74 -10.15 -2.39 16.73
C ALA A 74 -9.76 -3.54 15.78
N GLN A 75 -10.75 -4.23 15.20
CA GLN A 75 -10.51 -5.33 14.27
C GLN A 75 -9.94 -4.85 12.93
N ALA A 76 -10.49 -3.79 12.34
CA ALA A 76 -9.99 -3.24 11.08
C ALA A 76 -8.58 -2.67 11.25
N LEU A 77 -8.35 -1.99 12.38
CA LEU A 77 -7.05 -1.44 12.74
C LEU A 77 -5.98 -2.53 12.87
N PHE A 78 -6.28 -3.59 13.62
CA PHE A 78 -5.38 -4.73 13.80
C PHE A 78 -4.92 -5.29 12.45
N TRP A 79 -5.87 -5.65 11.58
CA TRP A 79 -5.52 -6.19 10.27
C TRP A 79 -4.77 -5.18 9.40
N HIS A 80 -5.15 -3.89 9.40
CA HIS A 80 -4.47 -2.87 8.61
C HIS A 80 -2.99 -2.72 9.01
N GLN A 81 -2.69 -2.70 10.31
CA GLN A 81 -1.31 -2.62 10.81
C GLN A 81 -0.46 -3.81 10.34
N TRP A 82 -0.97 -5.03 10.53
CA TRP A 82 -0.23 -6.23 10.19
C TRP A 82 -0.03 -6.37 8.68
N LEU A 83 -1.04 -6.05 7.87
CA LEU A 83 -0.90 -6.05 6.42
C LEU A 83 0.07 -4.95 5.95
N GLY A 84 0.05 -3.77 6.57
CA GLY A 84 1.02 -2.70 6.29
C GLY A 84 2.47 -3.10 6.56
N ILE A 85 2.73 -3.77 7.69
CA ILE A 85 4.05 -4.33 8.02
C ILE A 85 4.44 -5.39 6.98
N LEU A 86 3.51 -6.27 6.61
CA LEU A 86 3.75 -7.32 5.62
C LEU A 86 4.08 -6.74 4.23
N VAL A 87 3.43 -5.64 3.83
CA VAL A 87 3.75 -4.89 2.60
C VAL A 87 5.19 -4.35 2.65
N ALA A 88 5.61 -3.75 3.77
CA ALA A 88 6.97 -3.24 3.93
C ALA A 88 8.02 -4.37 3.84
N VAL A 89 7.78 -5.48 4.56
CA VAL A 89 8.68 -6.65 4.55
C VAL A 89 8.75 -7.29 3.17
N LEU A 90 7.61 -7.55 2.53
CA LEU A 90 7.59 -8.14 1.19
C LEU A 90 8.18 -7.20 0.14
N GLY A 91 8.04 -5.89 0.29
CA GLY A 91 8.72 -4.91 -0.57
C GLY A 91 10.24 -5.04 -0.51
N ILE A 92 10.81 -5.17 0.69
CA ILE A 92 12.25 -5.40 0.89
C ILE A 92 12.68 -6.75 0.30
N VAL A 93 11.88 -7.80 0.50
CA VAL A 93 12.13 -9.13 -0.08
C VAL A 93 12.10 -9.04 -1.61
N ALA A 94 11.08 -8.40 -2.20
CA ALA A 94 10.97 -8.18 -3.63
C ALA A 94 12.18 -7.41 -4.19
N TRP A 95 12.61 -6.36 -3.50
CA TRP A 95 13.83 -5.62 -3.83
C TRP A 95 15.05 -6.55 -3.84
N ARG A 96 15.26 -7.34 -2.78
CA ARG A 96 16.40 -8.24 -2.65
C ARG A 96 16.47 -9.29 -3.77
N PHE A 97 15.31 -9.74 -4.24
CA PHE A 97 15.19 -10.67 -5.36
C PHE A 97 15.15 -9.98 -6.73
N SER A 98 14.97 -8.66 -6.82
CA SER A 98 14.89 -7.92 -8.10
C SER A 98 16.25 -7.66 -8.75
N GLY A 99 17.31 -7.49 -7.95
CA GLY A 99 18.68 -7.42 -8.44
C GLY A 99 19.24 -8.80 -8.74
N HIS A 100 20.19 -8.89 -9.68
CA HIS A 100 20.98 -10.08 -10.06
C HIS A 100 20.33 -10.97 -11.12
N SER A 101 20.79 -10.74 -12.37
CA SER A 101 20.76 -11.64 -13.55
C SER A 101 19.41 -12.28 -13.96
N PRO A 102 19.32 -12.85 -15.18
CA PRO A 102 18.29 -13.83 -15.48
C PRO A 102 18.48 -15.01 -14.52
N GLY A 103 17.70 -15.01 -13.44
CA GLY A 103 17.67 -16.13 -12.49
C GLY A 103 17.11 -17.38 -13.15
N SER A 104 17.39 -18.54 -12.55
CA SER A 104 16.78 -19.82 -12.95
C SER A 104 15.25 -19.72 -13.01
N TRP A 105 14.62 -20.67 -13.71
CA TRP A 105 13.14 -20.74 -13.80
C TRP A 105 12.47 -20.61 -12.42
N GLN A 106 13.03 -21.25 -11.40
CA GLN A 106 12.55 -21.17 -10.01
C GLN A 106 12.55 -19.74 -9.47
N ILE A 107 13.63 -18.97 -9.68
CA ILE A 107 13.72 -17.56 -9.24
C ILE A 107 12.65 -16.71 -9.92
N ASN A 108 12.37 -16.95 -11.20
CA ASN A 108 11.34 -16.22 -11.92
C ASN A 108 9.93 -16.55 -11.42
N VAL A 109 9.67 -17.80 -11.02
CA VAL A 109 8.39 -18.20 -10.37
C VAL A 109 8.24 -17.48 -9.03
N TRP A 110 9.26 -17.51 -8.18
CA TRP A 110 9.25 -16.80 -6.89
C TRP A 110 9.04 -15.29 -7.04
N ARG A 111 9.72 -14.65 -8.00
CA ARG A 111 9.52 -13.22 -8.32
C ARG A 111 8.06 -12.90 -8.68
N ASN A 112 7.42 -13.73 -9.51
CA ASN A 112 6.01 -13.53 -9.88
C ASN A 112 5.08 -13.76 -8.69
N PHE A 113 5.35 -14.78 -7.87
CA PHE A 113 4.56 -15.06 -6.68
C PHE A 113 4.61 -13.88 -5.70
N ILE A 114 5.81 -13.37 -5.40
CA ILE A 114 6.01 -12.18 -4.56
C ILE A 114 5.28 -10.97 -5.13
N ALA A 115 5.35 -10.74 -6.45
CA ALA A 115 4.67 -9.65 -7.12
C ALA A 115 3.14 -9.70 -6.97
N VAL A 116 2.55 -10.88 -7.17
CA VAL A 116 1.10 -11.09 -7.00
C VAL A 116 0.71 -10.91 -5.54
N ALA A 117 1.47 -11.48 -4.60
CA ALA A 117 1.22 -11.33 -3.17
C ALA A 117 1.26 -9.86 -2.74
N LEU A 118 2.27 -9.10 -3.18
CA LEU A 118 2.38 -7.66 -2.95
C LEU A 118 1.17 -6.90 -3.49
N PHE A 119 0.75 -7.20 -4.72
CA PHE A 119 -0.40 -6.55 -5.33
C PHE A 119 -1.68 -6.76 -4.52
N VAL A 120 -1.96 -8.00 -4.14
CA VAL A 120 -3.14 -8.34 -3.32
C VAL A 120 -3.07 -7.64 -1.96
N LEU A 121 -1.91 -7.62 -1.31
CA LEU A 121 -1.73 -6.97 -0.02
C LEU A 121 -1.93 -5.46 -0.08
N LEU A 122 -1.46 -4.80 -1.14
CA LEU A 122 -1.70 -3.36 -1.33
C LEU A 122 -3.20 -3.06 -1.43
N LEU A 123 -3.97 -3.87 -2.16
CA LEU A 123 -5.42 -3.72 -2.27
C LEU A 123 -6.13 -3.94 -0.94
N LEU A 124 -5.80 -5.02 -0.22
CA LEU A 124 -6.40 -5.34 1.08
C LEU A 124 -6.06 -4.27 2.13
N THR A 125 -4.81 -3.83 2.18
CA THR A 125 -4.37 -2.78 3.10
C THR A 125 -5.07 -1.46 2.80
N GLY A 126 -5.22 -1.11 1.51
CA GLY A 126 -5.98 0.06 1.06
C GLY A 126 -7.47 -0.01 1.44
N TYR A 127 -8.12 -1.17 1.25
CA TYR A 127 -9.51 -1.39 1.65
C TYR A 127 -9.73 -1.25 3.17
N LEU A 128 -8.82 -1.79 3.97
CA LEU A 128 -8.90 -1.61 5.43
C LEU A 128 -8.61 -0.16 5.83
N GLY A 129 -7.70 0.51 5.13
CA GLY A 129 -7.42 1.94 5.35
C GLY A 129 -8.63 2.84 5.07
N SER A 130 -9.38 2.58 3.99
CA SER A 130 -10.62 3.31 3.71
C SER A 130 -11.70 2.99 4.76
N THR A 131 -11.78 1.73 5.22
CA THR A 131 -12.70 1.31 6.29
C THR A 131 -12.42 2.02 7.62
N ILE A 132 -11.15 2.24 7.97
CA ILE A 132 -10.75 2.96 9.20
C ILE A 132 -11.12 4.44 9.14
N THR A 133 -11.04 5.05 7.96
CA THR A 133 -11.19 6.51 7.78
C THR A 133 -12.62 6.94 7.43
N HIS A 134 -13.35 6.13 6.68
CA HIS A 134 -14.69 6.45 6.17
C HIS A 134 -15.79 5.51 6.69
N GLY A 135 -15.44 4.50 7.50
CA GLY A 135 -16.38 3.51 8.00
C GLY A 135 -16.60 2.32 7.05
N ARG A 136 -17.27 1.29 7.56
CA ARG A 136 -17.59 0.07 6.77
C ARG A 136 -18.61 0.41 5.71
N GLY A 137 -18.34 0.02 4.47
CA GLY A 137 -19.30 0.14 3.37
C GLY A 137 -19.13 1.36 2.47
N TYR A 138 -18.19 2.28 2.75
CA TYR A 138 -18.00 3.50 1.95
C TYR A 138 -17.93 3.30 0.42
N LEU A 139 -17.33 2.20 -0.05
CA LEU A 139 -17.23 1.88 -1.48
C LEU A 139 -18.52 1.28 -2.09
N TRP A 140 -19.44 0.79 -1.26
CA TRP A 140 -20.67 0.08 -1.67
C TRP A 140 -21.95 0.77 -1.20
N GLU A 141 -21.84 1.78 -0.35
CA GLU A 141 -22.98 2.54 0.15
C GLU A 141 -23.53 3.39 -1.00
N LYS A 142 -24.61 2.89 -1.63
CA LYS A 142 -25.46 3.73 -2.47
C LYS A 142 -25.92 4.87 -1.58
N GLN A 143 -25.55 6.11 -1.90
CA GLN A 143 -26.14 7.29 -1.29
C GLN A 143 -27.65 7.09 -1.34
N ALA A 144 -28.25 6.76 -0.19
CA ALA A 144 -29.69 6.71 -0.06
C ALA A 144 -30.14 8.11 -0.43
N THR A 145 -30.85 8.18 -1.54
CA THR A 145 -31.37 9.37 -2.18
C THR A 145 -32.01 10.19 -1.08
N GLU A 146 -31.47 11.38 -0.80
CA GLU A 146 -32.26 12.42 -0.17
C GLU A 146 -33.40 12.70 -1.14
N THR A 147 -34.49 11.95 -1.01
CA THR A 147 -35.78 12.34 -1.55
C THR A 147 -36.21 13.45 -0.62
N PRO A 148 -36.17 14.72 -1.04
CA PRO A 148 -36.67 15.79 -0.20
C PRO A 148 -38.16 15.49 -0.01
N LEU A 149 -38.59 15.30 1.23
CA LEU A 149 -40.01 15.35 1.55
C LEU A 149 -40.46 16.80 1.31
N SER A 150 -40.90 17.09 0.09
CA SER A 150 -42.02 18.01 -0.12
C SER A 150 -43.23 17.12 -0.38
N PRO A 151 -44.29 17.31 0.42
CA PRO A 151 -45.41 18.01 -0.18
C PRO A 151 -45.93 19.15 0.69
N GLU A 152 -46.39 20.20 0.01
CA GLU A 152 -47.54 21.00 0.40
C GLU A 152 -48.54 20.23 1.27
N GLN A 153 -48.87 20.76 2.46
CA GLN A 153 -50.20 21.28 2.86
C GLN A 153 -50.19 21.61 4.36
#